data_AF-A0A921CNU1-F1
#
_entry.id   AF-A0A921CNU1-F1
#
_cell.length_a   1.000
_cell.length_b   1.000
_cell.length_c   1.000
_cell.angle_alpha   90.00
_cell.angle_beta   90.00
_cell.angle_gamma   90.00
#
_symmetry.space_group_name_H-M   'P 1'
#
loop_
_entity.id
_entity.type
_entity.pdbx_description
1 polymer ?
#
loop_
_entity_poly.entity_id
_entity_poly.type
_entity_poly.pdbx_seq_one_letter_code
_entity_poly.pdbx_strand_id
1 'polypeptide(L)'
;MQSNLAKKLEKIFEAFKKIGKLPRSIMKYGAHAFLALFILGTIMVVYNRTVLNYDLYLEFIATSVIKSSFTILAETIIGGLIIDYVFGGK
;
A
#
# COMPACT_ATOMS: atom_id res chain seq x y z
N MET A 1 -5.92 13.56 25.98
CA MET A 1 -6.66 13.41 24.70
C MET A 1 -6.07 12.36 23.75
N GLN A 2 -4.73 12.19 23.63
CA GLN A 2 -4.09 11.15 22.79
C GLN A 2 -4.50 9.69 23.14
N SER A 3 -4.84 9.40 24.39
CA SER A 3 -5.22 8.06 24.87
C SER A 3 -6.40 7.43 24.10
N ASN A 4 -7.38 8.23 23.63
CA ASN A 4 -8.55 7.71 22.93
C ASN A 4 -8.27 7.30 21.48
N LEU A 5 -7.33 7.98 20.79
CA LEU A 5 -6.93 7.61 19.43
C LEU A 5 -6.08 6.35 19.44
N ALA A 6 -5.12 6.25 20.37
CA ALA A 6 -4.32 5.05 20.56
C ALA A 6 -5.20 3.81 20.82
N LYS A 7 -6.19 3.92 21.73
CA LYS A 7 -7.15 2.83 22.00
C LYS A 7 -8.03 2.46 20.80
N LYS A 8 -8.41 3.43 19.96
CA LYS A 8 -9.18 3.15 18.73
C LYS A 8 -8.32 2.43 17.69
N LEU A 9 -7.07 2.85 17.51
CA LEU A 9 -6.11 2.18 16.63
C LEU A 9 -5.82 0.77 17.11
N GLU A 10 -5.65 0.58 18.42
CA GLU A 10 -5.43 -0.73 19.03
C GLU A 10 -6.60 -1.69 18.74
N LYS A 11 -7.85 -1.22 18.88
CA LYS A 11 -9.03 -2.01 18.50
C LYS A 11 -9.06 -2.38 17.00
N ILE A 12 -8.63 -1.47 16.13
CA ILE A 12 -8.53 -1.75 14.69
C ILE A 12 -7.45 -2.80 14.46
N PHE A 13 -6.27 -2.66 15.08
CA PHE A 13 -5.20 -3.65 14.99
C PHE A 13 -5.61 -5.03 15.53
N GLU A 14 -6.37 -5.09 16.63
CA GLU A 14 -6.93 -6.33 17.15
C GLU A 14 -7.92 -6.97 16.17
N ALA A 15 -8.80 -6.18 15.54
CA ALA A 15 -9.69 -6.67 14.50
C ALA A 15 -8.91 -7.20 13.29
N PHE A 16 -7.88 -6.48 12.84
CA PHE A 16 -6.98 -6.93 11.78
C PHE A 16 -6.17 -8.17 12.16
N LYS A 17 -5.91 -8.40 13.45
CA LYS A 17 -5.25 -9.62 13.93
C LYS A 17 -6.19 -10.84 13.92
N LYS A 18 -7.51 -10.61 13.97
CA LYS A 18 -8.55 -11.63 13.85
C LYS A 18 -8.93 -11.97 12.40
N ILE A 19 -8.50 -11.16 11.43
CA ILE A 19 -8.70 -11.41 10.00
C ILE A 19 -8.12 -12.77 9.58
N GLY A 20 -8.83 -13.46 8.69
CA GLY A 20 -8.46 -14.77 8.18
C GLY A 20 -7.07 -14.82 7.50
N LYS A 21 -6.48 -16.01 7.42
CA LYS A 21 -5.13 -16.21 6.86
C LYS A 21 -5.03 -15.72 5.39
N LEU A 22 -6.08 -15.91 4.60
CA LEU A 22 -6.16 -15.49 3.20
C LEU A 22 -6.15 -13.96 3.05
N PRO A 23 -7.13 -13.20 3.59
CA PRO A 23 -7.14 -11.75 3.49
C PRO A 23 -5.90 -11.09 4.09
N ARG A 24 -5.36 -11.64 5.18
CA ARG A 24 -4.08 -11.20 5.75
C ARG A 24 -2.89 -11.39 4.81
N SER A 25 -2.87 -12.50 4.07
CA SER A 25 -1.81 -12.77 3.10
C SER A 25 -1.90 -11.82 1.91
N ILE A 26 -3.12 -11.57 1.40
CA ILE A 26 -3.37 -10.60 0.32
C ILE A 26 -2.85 -9.22 0.71
N MET A 27 -3.25 -8.71 1.89
CA MET A 27 -2.76 -7.44 2.43
C MET A 27 -1.24 -7.39 2.54
N LYS A 28 -0.60 -8.48 3.00
CA LYS A 28 0.85 -8.56 3.13
C LYS A 28 1.55 -8.51 1.77
N TYR A 29 1.11 -9.32 0.80
CA TYR A 29 1.72 -9.37 -0.53
C TYR A 29 1.47 -8.09 -1.32
N GLY A 30 0.28 -7.51 -1.25
CA GLY A 30 0.01 -6.23 -1.90
C GLY A 30 0.79 -5.07 -1.26
N ALA A 31 1.03 -5.10 0.06
CA ALA A 31 1.95 -4.14 0.69
C ALA A 31 3.40 -4.30 0.21
N HIS A 32 3.87 -5.53 -0.05
CA HIS A 32 5.18 -5.75 -0.65
C HIS A 32 5.23 -5.25 -2.11
N ALA A 33 4.18 -5.49 -2.89
CA ALA A 33 4.07 -4.98 -4.26
C ALA A 33 4.06 -3.45 -4.31
N PHE A 34 3.30 -2.81 -3.41
CA PHE A 34 3.31 -1.37 -3.20
C PHE A 34 4.73 -0.86 -2.92
N LEU A 35 5.43 -1.45 -1.94
CA LEU A 35 6.77 -1.02 -1.57
C LEU A 35 7.75 -1.15 -2.73
N ALA A 36 7.71 -2.28 -3.44
CA ALA A 36 8.57 -2.50 -4.60
C ALA A 36 8.36 -1.44 -5.69
N LEU A 37 7.10 -1.16 -6.06
CA LEU A 37 6.78 -0.16 -7.07
C LEU A 37 7.08 1.27 -6.59
N PHE A 38 6.83 1.57 -5.32
CA PHE A 38 7.13 2.87 -4.74
C PHE A 38 8.63 3.17 -4.73
N ILE A 39 9.44 2.20 -4.32
CA ILE A 39 10.91 2.31 -4.36
C ILE A 39 11.39 2.48 -5.79
N LEU A 40 10.89 1.67 -6.72
CA LEU A 40 11.29 1.70 -8.12
C LEU A 40 10.96 3.05 -8.77
N GLY A 41 9.75 3.57 -8.56
CA GLY A 41 9.34 4.89 -9.04
C GLY A 41 10.16 6.02 -8.41
N THR A 42 10.46 5.93 -7.11
CA THR A 42 11.29 6.93 -6.41
C THR A 42 12.72 6.96 -6.94
N ILE A 43 13.35 5.80 -7.13
CA ILE A 43 14.69 5.68 -7.74
C ILE A 43 14.69 6.31 -9.13
N MET A 44 13.63 6.05 -9.92
CA MET A 44 13.48 6.60 -11.27
C MET A 44 13.38 8.13 -11.27
N VAL A 45 12.64 8.74 -10.33
CA VAL A 45 12.61 10.21 -10.15
C VAL A 45 14.00 10.74 -9.79
N VAL A 46 14.67 10.12 -8.82
CA VAL A 46 16.00 10.56 -8.37
C VAL A 46 17.00 10.48 -9.52
N TYR A 47 17.01 9.37 -10.25
CA TYR A 47 17.89 9.17 -11.41
C TYR A 47 17.62 10.20 -12.51
N ASN A 48 16.35 10.45 -12.82
CA ASN A 48 15.96 11.43 -13.83
C ASN A 48 16.46 12.85 -13.48
N ARG A 49 16.29 13.25 -12.22
CA ARG A 49 16.68 14.58 -11.74
C ARG A 49 18.18 14.76 -11.57
N THR A 50 18.93 13.70 -11.28
CA THR A 50 20.36 13.79 -10.96
C THR A 50 21.28 13.47 -12.14
N VAL A 51 20.89 12.51 -13.00
CA VAL A 51 21.78 11.98 -14.06
C VAL A 51 21.33 12.43 -15.44
N LEU A 52 20.02 12.49 -15.70
CA LEU A 52 19.46 12.69 -17.05
C LEU A 52 19.09 14.14 -17.39
N ASN A 53 19.49 15.13 -16.58
CA ASN A 53 19.13 16.54 -16.79
C ASN A 53 17.61 16.77 -16.95
N TYR A 54 16.79 16.06 -16.16
CA TYR A 54 15.35 16.30 -16.07
C TYR A 54 14.57 16.03 -17.37
N ASP A 55 14.42 14.76 -17.73
CA ASP A 55 13.52 14.36 -18.82
C ASP A 55 12.05 14.33 -18.34
N LEU A 56 11.19 15.11 -19.00
CA LEU A 56 9.78 15.25 -18.62
C LEU A 56 8.98 13.94 -18.77
N TYR A 57 9.35 13.10 -19.73
CA TYR A 57 8.65 11.85 -20.01
C TYR A 57 8.97 10.80 -18.94
N LEU A 58 10.24 10.69 -18.53
CA LEU A 58 10.65 9.84 -17.42
C LEU A 58 10.08 10.33 -16.09
N GLU A 59 10.02 11.65 -15.85
CA GLU A 59 9.38 12.21 -14.66
C GLU A 59 7.89 11.80 -14.59
N PHE A 60 7.18 11.85 -15.72
CA PHE A 60 5.78 11.45 -15.83
C PHE A 60 5.59 9.95 -15.56
N ILE A 61 6.42 9.09 -16.16
CA ILE A 61 6.37 7.64 -15.93
C ILE A 61 6.64 7.34 -14.46
N ALA A 62 7.71 7.88 -13.90
CA ALA A 62 8.11 7.63 -12.52
C ALA A 62 7.00 8.05 -11.53
N THR A 63 6.41 9.23 -11.74
CA THR A 63 5.30 9.72 -10.92
C THR A 63 4.04 8.86 -11.09
N SER A 64 3.77 8.37 -12.29
CA SER A 64 2.64 7.46 -12.55
C SER A 64 2.82 6.11 -11.88
N VAL A 65 4.05 5.56 -11.85
CA VAL A 65 4.39 4.35 -11.11
C VAL A 65 4.18 4.55 -9.61
N ILE A 66 4.61 5.69 -9.06
CA ILE A 66 4.38 6.04 -7.65
C ILE A 66 2.88 6.11 -7.36
N LYS A 67 2.09 6.81 -8.17
CA LYS A 67 0.63 6.89 -7.96
C LYS A 67 -0.03 5.52 -8.01
N SER A 68 0.36 4.70 -8.98
CA SER A 68 -0.17 3.35 -9.16
C SER A 68 0.16 2.44 -7.99
N SER A 69 1.32 2.60 -7.34
CA SER A 69 1.65 1.83 -6.15
C SER A 69 0.65 2.11 -5.01
N PHE A 70 0.29 3.38 -4.77
CA PHE A 70 -0.71 3.73 -3.77
C PHE A 70 -2.10 3.19 -4.11
N THR A 71 -2.47 3.16 -5.40
CA THR A 71 -3.71 2.51 -5.85
C THR A 71 -3.70 1.03 -5.49
N ILE A 72 -2.62 0.30 -5.80
CA ILE A 72 -2.49 -1.13 -5.48
C ILE A 72 -2.58 -1.36 -3.95
N LEU A 73 -1.96 -0.49 -3.14
CA LEU A 73 -2.06 -0.58 -1.69
C LEU A 73 -3.52 -0.44 -1.24
N ALA A 74 -4.24 0.56 -1.74
CA ALA A 74 -5.63 0.80 -1.42
C ALA A 74 -6.52 -0.37 -1.84
N GLU A 75 -6.39 -0.84 -3.07
CA GLU A 75 -7.14 -1.99 -3.61
C GLU A 75 -6.87 -3.26 -2.83
N THR A 76 -5.63 -3.49 -2.41
CA THR A 76 -5.27 -4.67 -1.61
C THR A 76 -5.90 -4.60 -0.22
N ILE A 77 -5.90 -3.44 0.43
CA ILE A 77 -6.52 -3.27 1.75
C ILE A 77 -8.03 -3.45 1.64
N ILE A 78 -8.68 -2.77 0.69
CA ILE A 78 -10.13 -2.84 0.49
C ILE A 78 -10.53 -4.27 0.07
N GLY A 79 -9.86 -4.85 -0.91
CA GLY A 79 -10.11 -6.20 -1.39
C GLY A 79 -9.88 -7.26 -0.31
N GLY A 80 -8.82 -7.11 0.51
CA GLY A 80 -8.59 -7.97 1.67
C GLY A 80 -9.71 -7.89 2.69
N LEU A 81 -10.23 -6.69 2.98
CA LEU A 81 -11.37 -6.51 3.89
C LEU A 81 -12.67 -7.10 3.32
N ILE A 82 -12.93 -6.92 2.03
CA ILE A 82 -14.10 -7.52 1.36
C ILE A 82 -14.02 -9.04 1.41
N ILE A 83 -12.86 -9.63 1.13
CA ILE A 83 -12.66 -11.08 1.19
C ILE A 83 -12.86 -11.60 2.61
N ASP A 84 -12.37 -10.89 3.63
CA ASP A 84 -12.63 -11.23 5.03
C ASP A 84 -14.12 -11.16 5.37
N TYR A 85 -14.84 -10.15 4.87
CA TYR A 85 -16.29 -10.04 5.08
C TYR A 85 -17.10 -11.16 4.40
N VAL A 86 -16.76 -11.50 3.14
CA VAL A 86 -17.51 -12.49 2.35
C VAL A 86 -17.16 -13.93 2.74
N PHE A 87 -15.88 -14.21 2.99
CA PHE A 87 -15.37 -15.57 3.21
C PHE A 87 -14.96 -15.85 4.67
N GLY A 88 -14.76 -14.81 5.48
CA GLY A 88 -14.46 -14.90 6.91
C GLY A 88 -15.70 -14.96 7.80
N GLY A 89 -16.88 -15.18 7.23
CA GLY A 89 -18.13 -15.48 7.96
C GLY A 89 -18.09 -16.84 8.68
N LYS A 90 -17.22 -16.96 9.69
CA LYS A 90 -17.33 -17.77 10.91
C LYS A 90 -16.61 -17.06 12.06
#